data_AF-A0A7J6HF06-F1
#
_entry.id   AF-A0A7J6HF06-F1
#
_cell.length_a   1.000
_cell.length_b   1.000
_cell.length_c   1.000
_cell.angle_alpha   90.00
_cell.angle_beta   90.00
_cell.angle_gamma   90.00
#
_symmetry.space_group_name_H-M   'P 1'
#
loop_
_entity.id
_entity.type
_entity.pdbx_description
1 polymer ?
#
loop_
_entity_poly.entity_id
_entity_poly.type
_entity_poly.pdbx_seq_one_letter_code
_entity_poly.pdbx_strand_id
1 'polypeptide(L)'
;MASTEISTANEKISESSSDLIIVQNKATVEKLYKALSQGLALETVADLVATDLEYWFHGPPRCHHMMRVLTGESQADSVPFRFEPRSVTPIGGACVIAEGWEGAKAYWVHVWTVKDVV
;
A
#
# COMPACT_ATOMS: atom_id res chain seq x y z
N MET A 1 42.56 -10.67 -10.10
CA MET A 1 42.08 -10.25 -8.77
C MET A 1 41.10 -9.07 -8.86
N ALA A 2 41.36 -8.03 -9.67
CA ALA A 2 40.46 -6.87 -9.80
C ALA A 2 39.03 -7.16 -10.32
N SER A 3 38.85 -8.17 -11.19
CA SER A 3 37.54 -8.46 -11.80
C SER A 3 36.51 -9.04 -10.82
N THR A 4 36.96 -9.71 -9.75
CA THR A 4 36.08 -10.29 -8.73
C THR A 4 35.57 -9.20 -7.77
N GLU A 5 36.42 -8.23 -7.43
CA GLU A 5 36.08 -7.13 -6.51
C GLU A 5 35.02 -6.19 -7.11
N ILE A 6 35.10 -5.92 -8.42
CA ILE A 6 34.11 -5.10 -9.13
C ILE A 6 32.73 -5.79 -9.18
N SER A 7 32.70 -7.11 -9.42
CA SER A 7 31.44 -7.88 -9.45
C SER A 7 30.73 -7.84 -8.10
N THR A 8 31.48 -8.04 -7.01
CA THR A 8 30.94 -8.02 -5.64
C THR A 8 30.45 -6.63 -5.22
N ALA A 9 31.14 -5.56 -5.66
CA ALA A 9 30.70 -4.19 -5.40
C ALA A 9 29.38 -3.86 -6.11
N ASN A 10 29.21 -4.32 -7.35
CA ASN A 10 28.00 -4.05 -8.13
C ASN A 10 26.76 -4.77 -7.57
N GLU A 11 26.95 -6.00 -7.08
CA GLU A 11 25.90 -6.77 -6.41
C GLU A 11 25.45 -6.12 -5.10
N LYS A 12 26.40 -5.66 -4.27
CA LYS A 12 26.09 -4.91 -3.04
C LYS A 12 25.37 -3.59 -3.29
N ILE A 13 25.73 -2.86 -4.35
CA ILE A 13 25.06 -1.60 -4.71
C ILE A 13 23.62 -1.88 -5.16
N SER A 14 23.42 -2.92 -5.96
CA SER A 14 22.08 -3.36 -6.39
C SER A 14 21.21 -3.75 -5.20
N GLU A 15 21.74 -4.53 -4.27
CA GLU A 15 21.03 -5.02 -3.08
C GLU A 15 20.66 -3.87 -2.11
N SER A 16 21.61 -2.95 -1.87
CA SER A 16 21.37 -1.73 -1.09
C SER A 16 20.29 -0.83 -1.71
N SER A 17 20.29 -0.67 -3.04
CA SER A 17 19.26 0.09 -3.74
C SER A 17 17.89 -0.56 -3.65
N SER A 18 17.80 -1.90 -3.72
CA SER A 18 16.53 -2.60 -3.56
C SER A 18 15.98 -2.49 -2.15
N ASP A 19 16.84 -2.56 -1.13
CA ASP A 19 16.42 -2.41 0.27
C ASP A 19 15.83 -1.01 0.53
N LEU A 20 16.43 0.03 -0.05
CA LEU A 20 15.89 1.39 0.03
C LEU A 20 14.50 1.52 -0.61
N ILE A 21 14.30 0.90 -1.78
CA ILE A 21 13.00 0.88 -2.46
C ILE A 21 11.95 0.16 -1.61
N ILE A 22 12.31 -0.99 -1.03
CA ILE A 22 11.45 -1.78 -0.13
C ILE A 22 11.00 -0.94 1.07
N VAL A 23 11.92 -0.23 1.71
CA VAL A 23 11.63 0.67 2.84
C VAL A 23 10.72 1.82 2.41
N GLN A 24 10.99 2.44 1.25
CA GLN A 24 10.19 3.55 0.73
C GLN A 24 8.76 3.11 0.38
N ASN A 25 8.59 1.96 -0.27
CA ASN A 25 7.28 1.42 -0.64
C ASN A 25 6.43 1.12 0.59
N LYS A 26 7.05 0.50 1.61
CA LYS A 26 6.39 0.29 2.90
C LYS A 26 5.93 1.63 3.51
N ALA A 27 6.80 2.63 3.55
CA ALA A 27 6.48 3.94 4.12
C ALA A 27 5.34 4.65 3.37
N THR A 28 5.30 4.54 2.04
CA THR A 28 4.21 5.07 1.21
C THR A 28 2.87 4.43 1.58
N VAL A 29 2.81 3.11 1.72
CA VAL A 29 1.58 2.40 2.09
C VAL A 29 1.17 2.69 3.54
N GLU A 30 2.11 2.78 4.47
CA GLU A 30 1.82 3.22 5.84
C GLU A 30 1.24 4.65 5.87
N LYS A 31 1.78 5.56 5.05
CA LYS A 31 1.26 6.92 4.89
C LYS A 31 -0.17 6.93 4.36
N LEU A 32 -0.48 6.08 3.37
CA LEU A 32 -1.84 5.91 2.85
C LEU A 32 -2.82 5.48 3.95
N TYR A 33 -2.52 4.43 4.71
CA TYR A 33 -3.41 3.99 5.80
C TYR A 33 -3.54 5.00 6.93
N LYS A 34 -2.45 5.73 7.24
CA LYS A 34 -2.52 6.84 8.19
C LYS A 34 -3.50 7.91 7.71
N ALA A 35 -3.46 8.29 6.43
CA ALA A 35 -4.40 9.25 5.86
C ALA A 35 -5.86 8.76 5.93
N LEU A 36 -6.10 7.50 5.52
CA LEU A 36 -7.43 6.87 5.58
C LEU A 36 -7.98 6.81 7.02
N SER A 37 -7.16 6.43 8.00
CA SER A 37 -7.59 6.27 9.40
C SER A 37 -7.95 7.58 10.10
N GLN A 38 -7.40 8.70 9.64
CA GLN A 38 -7.63 10.04 10.19
C GLN A 38 -8.81 10.76 9.53
N GLY A 39 -9.45 10.14 8.54
CA GLY A 39 -10.45 10.80 7.71
C GLY A 39 -9.88 12.01 6.98
N LEU A 40 -8.55 12.04 6.75
CA LEU A 40 -7.91 13.11 5.99
C LEU A 40 -8.54 13.15 4.60
N ALA A 41 -8.76 14.37 4.13
CA ALA A 41 -9.55 14.68 2.96
C ALA A 41 -9.16 13.81 1.76
N LEU A 42 -10.18 13.47 0.95
CA LEU A 42 -10.08 12.72 -0.31
C LEU A 42 -8.90 13.19 -1.17
N GLU A 43 -8.52 14.47 -1.09
CA GLU A 43 -7.34 15.07 -1.72
C GLU A 43 -6.01 14.36 -1.38
N THR A 44 -5.74 14.04 -0.11
CA THR A 44 -4.47 13.41 0.29
C THR A 44 -4.40 11.96 -0.18
N VAL A 45 -5.55 11.29 -0.22
CA VAL A 45 -5.66 9.93 -0.76
C VAL A 45 -5.53 9.94 -2.27
N ALA A 46 -6.14 10.92 -2.95
CA ALA A 46 -6.02 11.11 -4.40
C ALA A 46 -4.57 11.38 -4.84
N ASP A 47 -3.79 12.11 -4.04
CA ASP A 47 -2.36 12.34 -4.34
C ASP A 47 -1.49 11.08 -4.16
N LEU A 48 -1.94 10.09 -3.38
CA LEU A 48 -1.21 8.86 -3.10
C LEU A 48 -1.60 7.69 -4.01
N VAL A 49 -2.72 7.81 -4.72
CA VAL A 49 -3.30 6.73 -5.52
C VAL A 49 -3.29 7.17 -6.98
N ALA A 50 -2.75 6.32 -7.84
CA ALA A 50 -2.70 6.61 -9.26
C ALA A 50 -4.11 6.81 -9.85
N THR A 51 -4.25 7.75 -10.78
CA THR A 51 -5.53 8.04 -11.45
C THR A 51 -6.08 6.86 -12.25
N ASP A 52 -5.21 5.95 -12.65
CA ASP A 52 -5.48 4.73 -13.38
C ASP A 52 -5.46 3.48 -12.48
N LEU A 53 -5.80 3.62 -11.18
CA LEU A 53 -5.79 2.51 -10.23
C LEU A 53 -6.56 1.29 -10.76
N GLU A 54 -5.83 0.21 -11.02
CA GLU A 54 -6.41 -1.11 -11.24
C GLU A 54 -6.80 -1.72 -9.90
N TYR A 55 -8.05 -2.16 -9.79
CA TYR A 55 -8.62 -2.66 -8.55
C TYR A 55 -9.28 -4.03 -8.73
N TRP A 56 -8.87 -4.99 -7.89
CA TRP A 56 -9.48 -6.32 -7.80
C TRP A 56 -9.98 -6.58 -6.39
N PHE A 57 -11.20 -7.11 -6.30
CA PHE A 57 -11.84 -7.42 -5.03
C PHE A 57 -12.39 -8.84 -5.02
N HIS A 58 -11.98 -9.62 -4.03
CA HIS A 58 -12.38 -11.02 -3.83
C HIS A 58 -13.15 -11.19 -2.54
N GLY A 59 -14.30 -10.52 -2.41
CA GLY A 59 -15.17 -10.61 -1.24
C GLY A 59 -16.65 -10.43 -1.59
N PRO A 60 -17.55 -10.44 -0.59
CA PRO A 60 -18.96 -10.17 -0.80
C PRO A 60 -19.17 -8.75 -1.37
N PRO A 61 -20.02 -8.55 -2.40
CA PRO A 61 -20.21 -7.24 -3.04
C PRO A 61 -20.56 -6.09 -2.08
N ARG A 62 -21.27 -6.39 -0.99
CA ARG A 62 -21.62 -5.40 0.05
C ARG A 62 -20.40 -4.81 0.77
N CYS A 63 -19.26 -5.49 0.74
CA CYS A 63 -18.04 -5.13 1.45
C CYS A 63 -16.98 -4.42 0.59
N HIS A 64 -17.36 -3.84 -0.56
CA HIS A 64 -16.49 -2.98 -1.38
C HIS A 64 -16.20 -1.62 -0.69
N HIS A 65 -15.70 -1.68 0.54
CA HIS A 65 -15.54 -0.51 1.39
C HIS A 65 -14.35 0.36 0.96
N MET A 66 -13.17 -0.26 0.81
CA MET A 66 -11.96 0.45 0.41
C MET A 66 -12.15 1.18 -0.92
N MET A 67 -12.73 0.51 -1.91
CA MET A 67 -13.02 1.10 -3.22
C MET A 67 -13.85 2.38 -3.07
N ARG A 68 -14.99 2.34 -2.36
CA ARG A 68 -15.85 3.51 -2.16
C ARG A 68 -15.16 4.66 -1.42
N VAL A 69 -14.19 4.35 -0.55
CA VAL A 69 -13.36 5.37 0.10
C VAL A 69 -12.42 6.02 -0.92
N LEU A 70 -11.76 5.22 -1.76
CA LEU A 70 -10.79 5.72 -2.75
C LEU A 70 -11.44 6.57 -3.87
N THR A 71 -12.70 6.32 -4.24
CA THR A 71 -13.41 7.14 -5.25
C THR A 71 -14.31 8.21 -4.67
N GLY A 72 -14.41 8.32 -3.35
CA GLY A 72 -15.32 9.26 -2.70
C GLY A 72 -16.80 8.88 -2.79
N GLU A 73 -17.15 7.66 -3.21
CA GLU A 73 -18.51 7.10 -3.20
C GLU A 73 -19.01 6.70 -1.79
N SER A 74 -18.26 7.06 -0.75
CA SER A 74 -18.65 6.84 0.64
C SER A 74 -19.88 7.69 0.95
N GLN A 75 -21.01 7.05 1.29
CA GLN A 75 -22.24 7.80 1.60
C GLN A 75 -22.04 8.61 2.88
N ALA A 76 -22.43 9.90 2.84
CA ALA A 76 -22.34 10.83 3.97
C ALA A 76 -23.06 10.33 5.23
N ASP A 77 -24.11 9.51 5.06
CA ASP A 77 -24.93 8.97 6.15
C ASP A 77 -24.44 7.60 6.66
N SER A 78 -23.36 7.06 6.10
CA SER A 78 -22.78 5.77 6.50
C SER A 78 -21.56 5.96 7.38
N VAL A 79 -21.40 5.09 8.40
CA VAL A 79 -20.16 5.05 9.18
C VAL A 79 -19.00 4.78 8.21
N PRO A 80 -17.99 5.66 8.13
CA PRO A 80 -16.89 5.48 7.20
C PRO A 80 -16.14 4.20 7.56
N PHE A 81 -15.82 3.41 6.54
CA PHE A 81 -14.99 2.23 6.73
C PHE A 81 -13.63 2.66 7.28
N ARG A 82 -13.29 2.12 8.45
CA ARG A 82 -12.02 2.40 9.12
C ARG A 82 -11.25 1.11 9.26
N PHE A 83 -10.17 1.02 8.51
CA PHE A 83 -9.26 -0.12 8.56
C PHE A 83 -7.87 0.36 8.92
N GLU A 84 -7.34 -0.19 10.01
CA GLU A 84 -5.98 0.04 10.48
C GLU A 84 -5.24 -1.30 10.38
N PRO A 85 -4.32 -1.46 9.43
CA PRO A 85 -3.61 -2.72 9.25
C PRO A 85 -2.76 -3.03 10.48
N ARG A 86 -2.73 -4.30 10.87
CA ARG A 86 -1.87 -4.81 11.92
C ARG A 86 -0.44 -5.03 11.42
N SER A 87 -0.30 -5.38 10.14
CA SER A 87 0.98 -5.59 9.49
C SER A 87 1.00 -4.89 8.14
N VAL A 88 2.16 -4.29 7.81
CA VAL A 88 2.50 -3.80 6.48
C VAL A 88 3.84 -4.41 6.10
N THR A 89 3.81 -5.29 5.10
CA THR A 89 4.95 -6.12 4.71
C THR A 89 5.25 -5.92 3.23
N PRO A 90 6.41 -5.33 2.88
CA PRO A 90 6.85 -5.30 1.50
C PRO A 90 7.27 -6.71 1.05
N ILE A 91 6.93 -7.08 -0.18
CA ILE A 91 7.23 -8.38 -0.78
C ILE A 91 7.79 -8.15 -2.18
N GLY A 92 9.04 -8.58 -2.40
CA GLY A 92 9.76 -8.28 -3.63
C GLY A 92 10.01 -6.78 -3.81
N GLY A 93 10.22 -6.34 -5.06
CA GLY A 93 10.61 -4.95 -5.34
C GLY A 93 9.50 -3.91 -5.22
N ALA A 94 8.26 -4.23 -5.63
CA ALA A 94 7.21 -3.22 -5.81
C ALA A 94 5.89 -3.52 -5.06
N CYS A 95 5.75 -4.70 -4.46
CA CYS A 95 4.50 -5.12 -3.83
C CYS A 95 4.55 -4.89 -2.31
N VAL A 96 3.43 -4.46 -1.73
CA VAL A 96 3.27 -4.31 -0.29
C VAL A 96 1.93 -4.90 0.12
N ILE A 97 1.97 -5.81 1.10
CA ILE A 97 0.77 -6.39 1.71
C ILE A 97 0.46 -5.64 2.99
N ALA A 98 -0.78 -5.18 3.12
CA ALA A 98 -1.31 -4.63 4.35
C ALA A 98 -2.50 -5.48 4.81
N GLU A 99 -2.41 -6.01 6.02
CA GLU A 99 -3.38 -6.97 6.53
C GLU A 99 -3.74 -6.71 8.00
N GLY A 100 -4.95 -7.10 8.38
CA GLY A 100 -5.46 -6.84 9.72
C GLY A 100 -6.92 -7.21 9.89
N TRP A 101 -7.40 -7.03 11.11
CA TRP A 101 -8.79 -7.30 11.48
C TRP A 101 -9.64 -6.05 11.38
N GLU A 102 -10.84 -6.16 10.82
CA GLU A 102 -11.91 -5.20 11.04
C GLU A 102 -12.83 -5.72 12.15
N GLY A 103 -12.68 -5.15 13.35
CA GLY A 103 -13.35 -5.64 14.56
C GLY A 103 -13.05 -7.13 14.80
N ALA A 104 -14.06 -7.89 15.20
CA ALA A 104 -13.94 -9.33 15.46
C ALA A 104 -14.42 -10.22 14.29
N LYS A 105 -14.76 -9.64 13.14
CA LYS A 105 -15.63 -10.31 12.15
C LYS A 105 -14.96 -10.62 10.82
N ALA A 106 -13.95 -9.85 10.41
CA ALA A 106 -13.31 -10.01 9.11
C ALA A 106 -11.81 -9.79 9.21
N TYR A 107 -11.06 -10.63 8.50
CA TYR A 107 -9.65 -10.41 8.22
C TYR A 107 -9.52 -9.87 6.80
N TRP A 108 -8.84 -8.74 6.67
CA TRP A 108 -8.63 -8.04 5.42
C TRP A 108 -7.18 -8.15 4.99
N VAL A 109 -6.98 -8.35 3.69
CA VAL A 109 -5.68 -8.33 3.04
C VAL A 109 -5.80 -7.40 1.83
N HIS A 110 -4.98 -6.37 1.79
CA HIS A 110 -4.86 -5.48 0.65
C HIS A 110 -3.46 -5.61 0.08
N VAL A 111 -3.37 -5.84 -1.22
CA VAL A 111 -2.12 -5.99 -1.95
C VAL A 111 -1.94 -4.77 -2.83
N TRP A 112 -0.91 -3.99 -2.56
CA TRP A 112 -0.59 -2.76 -3.27
C TRP A 112 0.62 -2.98 -4.16
N THR A 113 0.51 -2.57 -5.42
CA THR A 113 1.68 -2.37 -6.28
C THR A 113 2.05 -0.89 -6.22
N VAL A 114 3.24 -0.59 -5.72
CA VAL A 114 3.76 0.78 -5.65
C VAL A 114 4.60 1.01 -6.90
N LYS A 115 4.23 2.01 -7.69
CA LYS A 115 5.02 2.48 -8.84
C LYS A 115 5.79 3.73 -8.40
N ASP A 116 6.97 3.93 -8.97
CA ASP A 116 7.72 5.16 -8.76
C ASP A 116 6.88 6.36 -9.19
N VAL A 117 6.83 7.39 -8.34
CA VAL A 117 6.31 8.70 -8.72
C VAL A 117 7.45 9.39 -9.46
N VAL A 118 7.48 9.21 -10.79
CA VAL A 118 8.46 9.85 -11.67
C VAL A 118 8.33 11.37 -11.59
#